data_AF-A0A3A5AAA1-F1
#
_entry.id   AF-A0A3A5AAA1-F1
#
_cell.length_a   1.000
_cell.length_b   1.000
_cell.length_c   1.000
_cell.angle_alpha   90.00
_cell.angle_beta   90.00
_cell.angle_gamma   90.00
#
_symmetry.space_group_name_H-M   'P 1'
#
loop_
_entity.id
_entity.type
_entity.pdbx_description
1 polymer ?
#
loop_
_entity_poly.entity_id
_entity_poly.type
_entity_poly.pdbx_seq_one_letter_code
_entity_poly.pdbx_strand_id
1 'polypeptide(L)'
;MDPWYKVVSPRKEVREGRSFNPDEFAIALDQVVANKGPADYRKPEQFFSRTCFTRALVDHAGMVLRRLAGETSNTSPVLTLITQFGGGKTHTLTTLYHLAKNGADSSRFSGIDKLLKEVGLSKVPEA
;
A
#
# COMPACT_ATOMS: atom_id res chain seq x y z
N MET A 1 -11.87 15.21 24.44
CA MET A 1 -11.31 14.07 23.69
C MET A 1 -10.55 13.23 24.67
N ASP A 2 -10.85 11.93 24.72
CA ASP A 2 -10.05 11.01 25.53
C ASP A 2 -8.63 10.86 24.94
N PRO A 3 -7.59 10.68 25.77
CA PRO A 3 -6.24 10.41 25.29
C PRO A 3 -6.20 9.15 24.41
N TRP A 4 -5.38 9.17 23.35
CA TRP A 4 -5.30 8.08 22.36
C TRP A 4 -5.06 6.70 23.01
N TYR A 5 -4.25 6.64 24.07
CA TYR A 5 -3.91 5.39 24.76
C TYR A 5 -5.08 4.78 25.53
N LYS A 6 -6.20 5.50 25.71
CA LYS A 6 -7.44 4.99 26.30
C LYS A 6 -8.43 4.45 25.25
N VAL A 7 -8.30 4.90 24.00
CA VAL A 7 -9.27 4.59 22.92
C VAL A 7 -8.69 3.68 21.83
N VAL A 8 -7.36 3.48 21.83
CA VAL A 8 -6.68 2.56 20.91
C VAL A 8 -5.82 1.60 21.72
N SER A 9 -5.93 0.31 21.40
CA SER A 9 -5.00 -0.70 21.91
C SER A 9 -3.82 -0.86 20.94
N PRO A 10 -2.56 -0.60 21.37
CA PRO A 10 -1.39 -0.86 20.54
C PRO A 10 -1.29 -2.35 20.18
N ARG A 11 -0.54 -2.67 19.11
CA ARG A 11 -0.30 -4.05 18.68
C ARG A 11 0.28 -4.88 19.82
N LYS A 12 -0.14 -6.15 19.88
CA LYS A 12 0.30 -7.12 20.90
C LYS A 12 1.82 -7.17 21.02
N GLU A 13 2.54 -7.18 19.89
CA GLU A 13 4.00 -7.25 19.82
C GLU A 13 4.69 -6.06 20.51
N VAL A 14 4.15 -4.85 20.34
CA VAL A 14 4.65 -3.62 20.99
C VAL A 14 4.34 -3.65 22.48
N ARG A 15 3.15 -4.12 22.87
CA ARG A 15 2.73 -4.24 24.27
C ARG A 15 3.54 -5.27 25.05
N GLU A 16 3.92 -6.35 24.39
CA GLU A 16 4.68 -7.45 24.99
C GLU A 16 6.21 -7.22 24.93
N GLY A 17 6.66 -6.11 24.34
CA GLY A 17 8.08 -5.80 24.21
C GLY A 17 8.88 -6.82 23.40
N ARG A 18 8.21 -7.61 22.53
CA ARG A 18 8.85 -8.71 21.79
C ARG A 18 9.94 -8.24 20.84
N SER A 19 9.75 -7.07 20.24
CA SER A 19 10.71 -6.50 19.31
C SER A 19 10.46 -5.00 19.14
N PHE A 20 11.55 -4.24 19.19
CA PHE A 20 11.61 -2.83 18.83
C PHE A 20 12.54 -2.61 17.63
N ASN A 21 12.84 -3.67 16.88
CA ASN A 21 13.70 -3.57 15.71
C ASN A 21 13.01 -2.70 14.65
N PRO A 22 13.57 -1.53 14.27
CA PRO A 22 12.99 -0.64 13.27
C PRO A 22 12.72 -1.33 11.93
N ASP A 23 13.51 -2.35 11.59
CA ASP A 23 13.39 -3.10 10.33
C ASP A 23 12.07 -3.87 10.23
N GLU A 24 11.46 -4.23 11.37
CA GLU A 24 10.14 -4.88 11.39
C GLU A 24 8.99 -3.89 11.15
N PHE A 25 9.26 -2.60 11.31
CA PHE A 25 8.28 -1.51 11.15
C PHE A 25 8.48 -0.71 9.85
N ALA A 26 9.55 -1.00 9.10
CA ALA A 26 9.84 -0.40 7.82
C ALA A 26 9.60 -1.38 6.67
N ILE A 27 9.05 -0.87 5.58
CA ILE A 27 8.86 -1.67 4.37
C ILE A 27 10.20 -1.71 3.61
N ALA A 28 10.67 -2.93 3.31
CA ALA A 28 11.76 -3.19 2.40
C ALA A 28 11.19 -3.87 1.13
N LEU A 29 11.09 -3.13 0.03
CA LEU A 29 10.42 -3.61 -1.19
C LEU A 29 11.13 -4.82 -1.80
N ASP A 30 12.46 -4.85 -1.78
CA ASP A 30 13.27 -5.99 -2.24
C ASP A 30 12.93 -7.27 -1.47
N GLN A 31 12.72 -7.18 -0.15
CA GLN A 31 12.32 -8.30 0.67
C GLN A 31 10.89 -8.74 0.34
N VAL A 32 9.96 -7.79 0.16
CA VAL A 32 8.58 -8.09 -0.25
C VAL A 32 8.57 -8.85 -1.58
N VAL A 33 9.30 -8.36 -2.59
CA VAL A 33 9.42 -9.00 -3.90
C VAL A 33 10.04 -10.40 -3.80
N ALA A 34 11.06 -10.57 -2.95
CA ALA A 34 11.71 -11.85 -2.68
C ALA A 34 10.88 -12.78 -1.78
N ASN A 35 9.67 -12.38 -1.37
CA ASN A 35 8.84 -13.08 -0.39
C ASN A 35 9.57 -13.36 0.94
N LYS A 36 10.45 -12.44 1.36
CA LYS A 36 11.18 -12.41 2.63
C LYS A 36 10.72 -11.25 3.54
N GLY A 37 11.01 -11.36 4.83
CA GLY A 37 10.66 -10.33 5.82
C GLY A 37 9.24 -10.46 6.41
N PRO A 38 8.72 -9.42 7.07
CA PRO A 38 7.47 -9.48 7.83
C PRO A 38 6.25 -9.83 6.97
N ALA A 39 5.39 -10.71 7.50
CA ALA A 39 4.15 -11.10 6.82
C ALA A 39 3.21 -9.92 6.57
N ASP A 40 3.26 -8.92 7.45
CA ASP A 40 2.51 -7.66 7.36
C ASP A 40 2.72 -6.92 6.04
N TYR A 41 3.91 -7.04 5.43
CA TYR A 41 4.26 -6.37 4.18
C TYR A 41 4.20 -7.30 2.98
N ARG A 42 4.42 -8.60 3.18
CA ARG A 42 4.40 -9.61 2.11
C ARG A 42 3.02 -10.09 1.73
N LYS A 43 2.12 -10.24 2.69
CA LYS A 43 0.77 -10.74 2.43
C LYS A 43 -0.13 -9.55 2.09
N PRO A 44 -0.71 -9.49 0.88
CA PRO A 44 -1.50 -8.35 0.47
C PRO A 44 -2.70 -8.12 1.39
N GLU A 45 -3.32 -9.19 1.92
CA GLU A 45 -4.42 -9.09 2.87
C GLU A 45 -4.01 -8.32 4.15
N GLN A 46 -2.84 -8.64 4.71
CA GLN A 46 -2.34 -8.00 5.92
C GLN A 46 -1.88 -6.56 5.63
N PHE A 47 -1.19 -6.37 4.51
CA PHE A 47 -0.72 -5.06 4.06
C PHE A 47 -1.87 -4.08 3.88
N PHE A 48 -2.90 -4.46 3.11
CA PHE A 48 -4.04 -3.58 2.82
C PHE A 48 -4.95 -3.38 4.03
N SER A 49 -5.10 -4.37 4.92
CA SER A 49 -5.85 -4.21 6.18
C SER A 49 -5.31 -3.10 7.09
N ARG A 50 -4.04 -2.71 6.90
CA ARG A 50 -3.32 -1.70 7.68
C ARG A 50 -2.95 -0.48 6.86
N THR A 51 -3.32 -0.46 5.58
CA THR A 51 -3.01 0.63 4.66
C THR A 51 -4.03 1.76 4.84
N CYS A 52 -3.53 2.96 5.13
CA CYS A 52 -4.34 4.16 4.99
C CYS A 52 -4.25 4.65 3.54
N PHE A 53 -5.38 4.62 2.82
CA PHE A 53 -5.47 5.16 1.47
C PHE A 53 -5.51 6.69 1.52
N THR A 54 -4.33 7.29 1.68
CA THR A 54 -4.16 8.73 1.60
C THR A 54 -4.45 9.22 0.19
N ARG A 55 -4.82 10.50 0.06
CA ARG A 55 -5.02 11.13 -1.26
C ARG A 55 -3.81 10.93 -2.18
N ALA A 56 -2.59 11.13 -1.68
CA ALA A 56 -1.37 10.95 -2.47
C ALA A 56 -1.20 9.49 -2.93
N LEU A 57 -1.50 8.50 -2.07
CA LEU A 57 -1.44 7.09 -2.47
C LEU A 57 -2.46 6.78 -3.56
N VAL A 58 -3.71 7.25 -3.41
CA VAL A 58 -4.76 7.09 -4.41
C VAL A 58 -4.37 7.75 -5.74
N ASP A 59 -3.89 8.99 -5.71
CA ASP A 59 -3.52 9.75 -6.91
C ASP A 59 -2.37 9.06 -7.67
N HIS A 60 -1.33 8.62 -6.95
CA HIS A 60 -0.19 7.91 -7.56
C HIS A 60 -0.57 6.51 -8.06
N ALA A 61 -1.29 5.73 -7.26
CA ALA A 61 -1.74 4.41 -7.67
C ALA A 61 -2.69 4.51 -8.87
N GLY A 62 -3.64 5.44 -8.84
CA GLY A 62 -4.59 5.68 -9.92
C GLY A 62 -3.92 6.10 -11.23
N MET A 63 -2.90 6.94 -11.19
CA MET A 63 -2.13 7.30 -12.39
C MET A 63 -1.52 6.07 -13.05
N VAL A 64 -0.92 5.18 -12.26
CA VAL A 64 -0.29 3.95 -12.77
C VAL A 64 -1.36 2.97 -13.28
N LEU A 65 -2.43 2.74 -12.51
CA LEU A 65 -3.50 1.82 -12.90
C LEU A 65 -4.21 2.27 -14.18
N ARG A 66 -4.58 3.55 -14.31
CA ARG A 66 -5.17 4.08 -15.56
C ARG A 66 -4.23 3.91 -16.74
N ARG A 67 -2.93 4.15 -16.53
CA ARG A 67 -1.93 3.93 -17.58
C ARG A 67 -1.85 2.46 -18.01
N LEU A 68 -1.83 1.53 -17.06
CA LEU A 68 -1.87 0.09 -17.35
C LEU A 68 -3.18 -0.33 -18.05
N ALA A 69 -4.28 0.37 -17.78
CA ALA A 69 -5.55 0.19 -18.50
C ALA A 69 -5.53 0.74 -19.94
N GLY A 70 -4.42 1.34 -20.40
CA GLY A 70 -4.28 1.91 -21.73
C GLY A 70 -4.67 3.38 -21.83
N GLU A 71 -5.08 4.03 -20.73
CA GLU A 71 -5.36 5.46 -20.74
C GLU A 71 -4.05 6.24 -20.75
N THR A 72 -3.80 7.00 -21.81
CA THR A 72 -2.56 7.80 -21.98
C THR A 72 -2.77 9.30 -21.76
N SER A 73 -4.02 9.73 -21.61
CA SER A 73 -4.36 11.12 -21.29
C SER A 73 -4.10 11.39 -19.80
N ASN A 74 -3.28 12.41 -19.50
CA ASN A 74 -2.94 12.82 -18.13
C ASN A 74 -2.33 11.71 -17.24
N THR A 75 -1.70 10.71 -17.85
CA THR A 75 -1.05 9.58 -17.16
C THR A 75 0.41 9.47 -17.62
N SER A 76 1.32 10.18 -16.95
CA SER A 76 2.74 10.20 -17.34
C SER A 76 3.35 8.79 -17.39
N PRO A 77 4.15 8.44 -18.41
CA PRO A 77 4.92 7.18 -18.43
C PRO A 77 5.95 7.06 -17.32
N VAL A 78 6.39 8.19 -16.78
CA VAL A 78 7.39 8.25 -15.73
C VAL A 78 6.79 8.99 -14.54
N LEU A 79 6.75 8.31 -13.39
CA LEU A 79 6.32 8.88 -12.11
C LEU A 79 7.50 8.89 -11.15
N THR A 80 7.94 10.08 -10.75
CA THR A 80 8.99 10.27 -9.74
C THR A 80 8.37 10.58 -8.39
N LEU A 81 8.58 9.71 -7.40
CA LEU A 81 8.10 9.93 -6.04
C LEU A 81 9.11 10.77 -5.26
N ILE A 82 8.91 12.08 -5.19
CA ILE A 82 9.80 13.01 -4.48
C ILE A 82 9.21 13.32 -3.10
N THR A 83 9.70 12.63 -2.08
CA THR A 83 9.34 12.90 -0.67
C THR A 83 10.55 12.70 0.24
N GLN A 84 10.50 13.27 1.44
CA GLN A 84 11.48 12.99 2.49
C GLN A 84 11.34 11.57 3.08
N PHE A 85 12.22 11.22 4.02
CA PHE A 85 12.10 9.99 4.81
C PHE A 85 10.70 9.92 5.48
N GLY A 86 10.09 8.73 5.51
CA GLY A 86 8.72 8.55 6.00
C GLY A 86 7.60 9.05 5.08
N GLY A 87 7.91 9.67 3.94
CA GLY A 87 6.90 10.20 3.02
C GLY A 87 6.18 9.17 2.13
N GLY A 88 6.25 7.88 2.46
CA GLY A 88 5.43 6.84 1.84
C GLY A 88 5.92 6.26 0.51
N LYS A 89 7.11 6.61 0.01
CA LYS A 89 7.64 6.08 -1.29
C LYS A 89 7.59 4.56 -1.38
N THR A 90 8.22 3.86 -0.43
CA THR A 90 8.25 2.39 -0.44
C THR A 90 6.86 1.79 -0.22
N HIS A 91 5.98 2.47 0.51
CA HIS A 91 4.60 2.06 0.69
C HIS A 91 3.81 2.15 -0.62
N THR A 92 3.96 3.23 -1.38
CA THR A 92 3.34 3.40 -2.70
C THR A 92 3.84 2.33 -3.67
N LEU A 93 5.16 2.09 -3.72
CA LEU A 93 5.72 1.06 -4.58
C LEU A 93 5.25 -0.35 -4.20
N THR A 94 5.15 -0.65 -2.90
CA THR A 94 4.65 -1.94 -2.41
C THR A 94 3.16 -2.12 -2.68
N THR A 95 2.37 -1.04 -2.60
CA THR A 95 0.96 -1.03 -3.01
C THR A 95 0.83 -1.39 -4.48
N LEU A 96 1.58 -0.71 -5.35
CA LEU A 96 1.60 -1.00 -6.79
C LEU A 96 2.05 -2.43 -7.09
N TYR A 97 3.07 -2.92 -6.39
CA TYR A 97 3.53 -4.30 -6.53
C TYR A 97 2.42 -5.31 -6.21
N HIS A 98 1.74 -5.16 -5.07
CA HIS A 98 0.65 -6.06 -4.70
C HIS A 98 -0.52 -5.99 -5.68
N LEU A 99 -0.90 -4.79 -6.12
CA LEU A 99 -1.96 -4.61 -7.12
C LEU A 99 -1.60 -5.29 -8.44
N ALA A 100 -0.42 -5.02 -8.99
CA ALA A 100 0.03 -5.62 -10.24
C ALA A 100 0.15 -7.15 -10.14
N LYS A 101 0.62 -7.68 -9.01
CA LYS A 101 0.82 -9.12 -8.84
C LYS A 101 -0.48 -9.91 -8.67
N ASN A 102 -1.52 -9.29 -8.11
CA ASN A 102 -2.82 -9.93 -7.85
C ASN A 102 -3.89 -9.56 -8.89
N GLY A 103 -3.69 -8.50 -9.69
CA GLY A 103 -4.64 -8.10 -10.73
C GLY A 103 -6.06 -7.96 -10.21
N ALA A 104 -7.03 -8.51 -10.94
CA ALA A 104 -8.46 -8.49 -10.59
C ALA A 104 -8.77 -9.07 -9.20
N ASP A 105 -7.99 -10.04 -8.71
CA ASP A 105 -8.16 -10.63 -7.38
C ASP A 105 -7.89 -9.62 -6.26
N SER A 106 -7.25 -8.49 -6.57
CA SER A 106 -7.02 -7.41 -5.59
C SER A 106 -8.31 -6.82 -5.02
N SER A 107 -9.43 -6.95 -5.73
CA SER A 107 -10.75 -6.47 -5.29
C SER A 107 -11.21 -7.05 -3.94
N ARG A 108 -10.67 -8.19 -3.52
CA ARG A 108 -10.96 -8.82 -2.22
C ARG A 108 -10.25 -8.16 -1.03
N PHE A 109 -9.27 -7.30 -1.28
CA PHE A 109 -8.48 -6.66 -0.22
C PHE A 109 -9.13 -5.37 0.27
N SER A 110 -8.96 -5.11 1.57
CA SER A 110 -9.54 -3.94 2.25
C SER A 110 -9.18 -2.62 1.54
N GLY A 111 -10.19 -1.83 1.18
CA GLY A 111 -10.05 -0.49 0.62
C GLY A 111 -9.75 -0.41 -0.88
N ILE A 112 -9.55 -1.56 -1.56
CA ILE A 112 -9.30 -1.58 -3.01
C ILE A 112 -10.54 -1.22 -3.82
N ASP A 113 -11.72 -1.61 -3.35
CA ASP A 113 -13.01 -1.21 -3.93
C ASP A 113 -13.16 0.32 -3.98
N LYS A 114 -12.80 1.00 -2.87
CA LYS A 114 -12.84 2.46 -2.78
C LYS A 114 -11.79 3.10 -3.69
N LEU A 115 -10.56 2.57 -3.69
CA LEU A 115 -9.50 3.03 -4.60
C LEU A 115 -9.98 2.96 -6.05
N LEU A 116 -10.48 1.79 -6.49
CA LEU A 116 -10.95 1.56 -7.86
C LEU A 116 -12.07 2.53 -8.26
N LYS A 117 -13.03 2.75 -7.35
CA LYS A 117 -14.10 3.72 -7.55
C LYS A 117 -13.57 5.15 -7.70
N GLU A 118 -12.61 5.57 -6.89
CA GLU A 118 -12.00 6.91 -6.96
C GLU A 118 -11.19 7.11 -8.25
N VAL A 119 -10.56 6.05 -8.77
CA VAL A 119 -9.75 6.14 -9.98
C VAL A 119 -10.54 5.92 -11.28
N GLY A 120 -11.82 5.50 -11.17
CA GLY A 120 -12.71 5.28 -12.31
C GLY A 120 -12.56 3.92 -13.00
N LEU A 121 -11.98 2.92 -12.31
CA LEU A 121 -11.73 1.59 -12.87
C LEU A 121 -12.66 0.54 -12.23
N SER A 122 -13.11 -0.43 -13.03
CA SER A 122 -13.92 -1.55 -12.55
C SER A 122 -13.10 -2.70 -11.95
N LYS A 123 -11.83 -2.80 -12.34
CA LYS A 123 -10.87 -3.79 -11.85
C LYS A 123 -9.44 -3.25 -11.95
N VAL A 124 -8.53 -3.84 -11.20
CA VAL A 124 -7.08 -3.62 -11.40
C VAL A 124 -6.68 -4.26 -12.74
N PRO A 125 -6.03 -3.52 -13.65
CA PRO A 125 -5.57 -4.06 -14.94
C PRO A 125 -4.48 -5.12 -14.77
N GLU A 126 -4.34 -5.99 -15.76
CA GLU A 126 -3.17 -6.88 -15.87
C GLU A 126 -1.95 -6.07 -16.29
N ALA A 127 -0.81 -6.38 -15.67
CA ALA A 127 0.48 -5.71 -15.88
C ALA A 127 1.42 -6.54 -16.75
#